data_AF-A0A7S0ZLG4-F1
#
_entry.id   AF-A0A7S0ZLG4-F1
#
_cell.length_a   1.000
_cell.length_b   1.000
_cell.length_c   1.000
_cell.angle_alpha   90.00
_cell.angle_beta   90.00
_cell.angle_gamma   90.00
#
_symmetry.space_group_name_H-M   'P 1'
#
loop_
_entity.id
_entity.type
_entity.pdbx_description
1 polymer ?
#
loop_
_entity_poly.entity_id
_entity_poly.type
_entity_poly.pdbx_seq_one_letter_code
_entity_poly.pdbx_strand_id
1 'polypeptide(L)'
;MSGIRGIDLALKRGLYAVTRQDGLDQDTEDRTALNAVFLLLACALVFSMQIGFAVLTAGSVRTKNTKNVLLKNACDCMVTSIGYYLFGYAFAYGDSANPFIGHSNFALSGVATQDY
;
A
#
# COMPACT_ATOMS: atom_id res chain seq x y z
N MET A 1 6.18 58.08 6.20
CA MET A 1 6.70 57.16 5.16
C MET A 1 6.98 55.73 5.67
N SER A 2 6.55 55.33 6.90
CA SER A 2 6.81 53.99 7.45
C SER A 2 5.67 52.98 7.23
N GLY A 3 4.42 53.43 7.10
CA GLY A 3 3.25 52.54 6.99
C GLY A 3 3.16 51.72 5.70
N ILE A 4 3.71 52.22 4.59
CA ILE A 4 3.65 51.56 3.28
C ILE A 4 4.62 50.36 3.22
N ARG A 5 5.75 50.44 3.94
CA ARG A 5 6.75 49.35 4.02
C ARG A 5 6.27 48.13 4.81
N GLY A 6 5.36 48.32 5.78
CA GLY A 6 4.79 47.22 6.57
C GLY A 6 3.82 46.34 5.76
N ILE A 7 3.04 46.97 4.88
CA ILE A 7 2.06 46.29 4.03
C ILE A 7 2.78 45.46 2.95
N ASP A 8 3.81 46.00 2.31
CA ASP A 8 4.62 45.30 1.32
C ASP A 8 5.30 44.04 1.90
N LEU A 9 5.85 44.15 3.11
CA LEU A 9 6.48 43.02 3.80
C LEU A 9 5.47 41.93 4.19
N ALA A 10 4.26 42.31 4.63
CA ALA A 10 3.20 41.35 4.93
C ALA A 10 2.74 40.59 3.68
N LEU A 11 2.63 41.28 2.54
CA LEU A 11 2.23 40.69 1.26
C LEU A 11 3.31 39.75 0.72
N LYS A 12 4.59 40.12 0.83
CA LYS A 12 5.74 39.27 0.44
C LYS A 12 5.88 38.03 1.34
N ARG A 13 5.54 38.15 2.63
CA ARG A 13 5.51 37.01 3.58
C ARG A 13 4.33 36.07 3.33
N GLY A 14 3.15 36.61 2.98
CA GLY A 14 1.99 35.80 2.60
C GLY A 14 2.21 35.06 1.28
N LEU A 15 2.79 35.73 0.28
CA LEU A 15 3.16 35.10 -1.00
C LEU A 15 4.25 34.03 -0.80
N TYR A 16 5.26 34.30 0.04
CA TYR A 16 6.27 33.29 0.37
C TYR A 16 5.67 32.10 1.15
N ALA A 17 4.68 32.32 2.01
CA ALA A 17 4.00 31.23 2.72
C ALA A 17 3.17 30.35 1.77
N VAL A 18 2.45 30.95 0.81
CA VAL A 18 1.71 30.23 -0.24
C VAL A 18 2.66 29.45 -1.15
N THR A 19 3.69 30.09 -1.72
CA THR A 19 4.67 29.40 -2.59
C THR A 19 5.45 28.31 -1.84
N ARG A 20 5.63 28.43 -0.52
CA ARG A 20 6.23 27.39 0.31
C ARG A 20 5.26 26.23 0.55
N GLN A 21 3.96 26.50 0.73
CA GLN A 21 2.96 25.45 0.88
C GLN A 21 2.89 24.59 -0.38
N ASP A 22 2.78 25.22 -1.55
CA ASP A 22 2.76 24.52 -2.84
C ASP A 22 4.01 23.62 -3.03
N GLY A 23 5.17 24.05 -2.53
CA GLY A 23 6.40 23.25 -2.55
C GLY A 23 6.38 22.06 -1.59
N LEU A 24 5.78 22.23 -0.40
CA LEU A 24 5.65 21.18 0.63
C LEU A 24 4.61 20.13 0.26
N ASP A 25 3.51 20.57 -0.34
CA ASP A 25 2.45 19.71 -0.84
C ASP A 25 2.99 18.89 -2.02
N GLN A 26 3.70 19.53 -2.96
CA GLN A 26 4.35 18.84 -4.08
C GLN A 26 5.38 17.79 -3.62
N ASP A 27 6.23 18.09 -2.62
CA ASP A 27 7.20 17.10 -2.14
C ASP A 27 6.55 15.94 -1.37
N THR A 28 5.38 16.17 -0.75
CA THR A 28 4.60 15.12 -0.08
C THR A 28 3.93 14.18 -1.09
N GLU A 29 3.37 14.73 -2.18
CA GLU A 29 2.79 13.98 -3.29
C GLU A 29 3.82 13.07 -3.96
N ASP A 30 5.00 13.62 -4.28
CA ASP A 30 6.09 12.88 -4.91
C ASP A 30 6.56 11.72 -4.01
N ARG A 31 6.67 11.97 -2.70
CA ARG A 31 7.06 10.94 -1.71
C ARG A 31 6.00 9.84 -1.61
N THR A 32 4.72 10.19 -1.67
CA THR A 32 3.61 9.22 -1.60
C THR A 32 3.61 8.31 -2.83
N ALA A 33 3.79 8.88 -4.03
CA ALA A 33 3.91 8.11 -5.26
C ALA A 33 5.11 7.16 -5.25
N LEU A 34 6.28 7.62 -4.80
CA LEU A 34 7.47 6.79 -4.69
C LEU A 34 7.31 5.65 -3.66
N ASN A 35 6.69 5.93 -2.51
CA ASN A 35 6.38 4.93 -1.51
C ASN A 35 5.42 3.86 -2.04
N ALA A 36 4.39 4.27 -2.79
CA ALA A 36 3.44 3.34 -3.41
C ALA A 36 4.13 2.42 -4.42
N VAL A 37 4.98 2.96 -5.30
CA VAL A 37 5.76 2.16 -6.26
C VAL A 37 6.71 1.21 -5.54
N PHE A 38 7.36 1.67 -4.45
CA PHE A 38 8.22 0.81 -3.64
C PHE A 38 7.44 -0.36 -3.00
N LEU A 39 6.25 -0.11 -2.46
CA LEU A 39 5.40 -1.16 -1.90
C LEU A 39 4.90 -2.14 -2.96
N LEU A 40 4.55 -1.66 -4.16
CA LEU A 40 4.16 -2.51 -5.28
C LEU A 40 5.33 -3.39 -5.76
N LEU A 41 6.54 -2.83 -5.81
CA LEU A 41 7.76 -3.58 -6.14
C LEU A 41 8.06 -4.65 -5.07
N ALA A 42 7.98 -4.28 -3.79
CA ALA A 42 8.16 -5.20 -2.67
C ALA A 42 7.14 -6.35 -2.73
N CYS A 43 5.87 -6.04 -3.02
CA CYS A 43 4.82 -7.03 -3.22
C CYS A 43 5.15 -7.99 -4.38
N ALA A 44 5.62 -7.48 -5.53
CA ALA A 44 6.03 -8.30 -6.66
C ALA A 44 7.21 -9.23 -6.32
N LEU A 45 8.17 -8.76 -5.52
CA LEU A 45 9.29 -9.58 -5.04
C LEU A 45 8.83 -10.70 -4.10
N VAL A 46 7.86 -10.43 -3.22
CA VAL A 46 7.26 -11.45 -2.34
C VAL A 46 6.49 -12.49 -3.16
N PHE A 47 5.72 -12.06 -4.16
CA PHE A 47 4.98 -12.99 -5.02
C PHE A 47 5.92 -13.91 -5.83
N SER A 48 7.09 -13.41 -6.21
CA SER A 48 8.15 -14.19 -6.84
C SER A 48 8.61 -15.37 -5.98
N MET A 49 8.50 -15.29 -4.65
CA MET A 49 8.88 -16.38 -3.74
C MET A 49 7.99 -17.61 -3.89
N GLN A 50 6.68 -17.41 -4.09
CA GLN A 50 5.73 -18.51 -4.26
C GLN A 50 5.94 -19.24 -5.58
N ILE A 51 6.30 -18.50 -6.63
CA ILE A 51 6.69 -19.03 -7.94
C ILE A 51 8.05 -19.74 -7.87
N GLY A 52 9.01 -19.20 -7.12
CA GLY A 52 10.34 -19.79 -6.93
C GLY A 52 10.27 -21.17 -6.28
N PHE A 53 9.50 -21.33 -5.20
CA PHE A 53 9.25 -22.65 -4.59
C PHE A 53 8.49 -23.59 -5.52
N ALA A 54 7.55 -23.07 -6.33
CA ALA A 54 6.83 -23.86 -7.33
C ALA A 54 7.79 -24.50 -8.34
N VAL A 55 8.73 -23.72 -8.87
CA VAL A 55 9.73 -24.18 -9.85
C VAL A 55 10.69 -25.20 -9.23
N LEU A 56 11.18 -24.93 -8.02
CA LEU A 56 12.08 -25.85 -7.30
C LEU A 56 11.39 -27.19 -7.01
N THR A 57 10.16 -27.15 -6.49
CA THR A 57 9.41 -28.36 -6.17
C THR A 57 8.94 -29.10 -7.42
N ALA A 58 8.66 -28.40 -8.52
CA ALA A 58 8.34 -29.03 -9.79
C ALA A 58 9.52 -29.83 -10.37
N GLY A 59 10.75 -29.31 -10.20
CA GLY A 59 11.98 -29.96 -10.67
C GLY A 59 12.43 -31.14 -9.82
N SER A 60 12.16 -31.14 -8.50
CA SER A 60 12.62 -32.19 -7.58
C SER A 60 11.67 -33.38 -7.42
N VAL A 61 10.45 -33.34 -7.96
CA VAL A 61 9.46 -34.41 -7.79
C VAL A 61 9.22 -35.22 -9.08
N ARG A 62 8.94 -36.52 -8.92
CA ARG A 62 8.65 -37.44 -10.02
C ARG A 62 7.47 -36.93 -10.86
N THR A 63 7.62 -36.89 -12.18
CA THR A 63 6.65 -36.38 -13.19
C THR A 63 5.21 -36.86 -13.02
N LYS A 64 4.99 -38.04 -12.43
CA LYS A 64 3.65 -38.58 -12.11
C LYS A 64 2.92 -37.79 -11.00
N ASN A 65 3.64 -37.19 -10.06
CA ASN A 65 3.10 -36.47 -8.90
C ASN A 65 3.32 -34.95 -8.97
N THR A 66 4.20 -34.48 -9.85
CA THR A 66 4.50 -33.06 -10.09
C THR A 66 3.26 -32.22 -10.35
N LYS A 67 2.31 -32.74 -11.15
CA LYS A 67 1.06 -32.03 -11.46
C LYS A 67 0.22 -31.73 -10.21
N ASN A 68 0.19 -32.64 -9.23
CA ASN A 68 -0.58 -32.46 -8.00
C ASN A 68 0.07 -31.43 -7.05
N VAL A 69 1.39 -31.32 -7.07
CA VAL A 69 2.13 -30.31 -6.27
C VAL A 69 2.01 -28.93 -6.90
N LEU A 70 2.13 -28.84 -8.23
CA LEU A 70 2.01 -27.58 -8.96
C LEU A 70 0.60 -26.97 -8.80
N LEU A 71 -0.44 -27.80 -8.86
CA LEU A 71 -1.82 -27.36 -8.72
C LEU A 71 -2.11 -26.81 -7.31
N LYS A 72 -1.52 -27.42 -6.27
CA LYS A 72 -1.62 -26.91 -4.91
C LYS A 72 -0.94 -25.54 -4.75
N ASN A 73 0.25 -25.35 -5.32
CA ASN A 73 0.94 -24.06 -5.26
C ASN A 73 0.18 -22.96 -6.03
N ALA A 74 -0.43 -23.28 -7.17
CA ALA A 74 -1.29 -22.34 -7.88
C ALA A 74 -2.57 -21.99 -7.12
N CYS A 75 -3.23 -22.99 -6.51
CA CYS A 75 -4.40 -22.76 -5.67
C CYS A 75 -4.07 -21.93 -4.42
N ASP A 76 -2.89 -22.12 -3.84
CA ASP A 76 -2.43 -21.38 -2.66
C ASP A 76 -2.32 -19.87 -2.92
N CYS A 77 -1.77 -19.46 -4.07
CA CYS A 77 -1.76 -18.06 -4.48
C CYS A 77 -3.19 -17.47 -4.59
N MET A 78 -4.11 -18.20 -5.21
CA MET A 78 -5.48 -17.73 -5.42
C MET A 78 -6.26 -17.60 -4.10
N VAL A 79 -6.17 -18.62 -3.25
CA VAL A 79 -6.86 -18.66 -1.95
C VAL A 79 -6.29 -17.59 -1.03
N THR A 80 -4.97 -17.35 -1.05
CA THR A 80 -4.32 -16.31 -0.26
C THR A 80 -4.79 -14.92 -0.68
N SER A 81 -4.88 -14.61 -1.98
CA SER A 81 -5.37 -13.32 -2.46
C SER A 81 -6.83 -13.06 -2.05
N ILE A 82 -7.71 -14.06 -2.23
CA ILE A 82 -9.13 -13.94 -1.85
C ILE A 82 -9.28 -13.85 -0.32
N GLY A 83 -8.52 -14.65 0.43
CA GLY A 83 -8.55 -14.64 1.90
C GLY A 83 -8.08 -13.30 2.47
N TYR A 84 -7.02 -12.71 1.90
CA TYR A 84 -6.55 -11.40 2.31
C TYR A 84 -7.57 -10.29 2.00
N TYR A 85 -8.22 -10.37 0.84
CA TYR A 85 -9.26 -9.42 0.45
C TYR A 85 -10.49 -9.45 1.37
N LEU A 86 -11.00 -10.65 1.69
CA LEU A 86 -12.24 -10.79 2.48
C LEU A 86 -12.02 -10.51 3.97
N PHE A 87 -10.98 -11.09 4.57
CA PHE A 87 -10.76 -11.06 6.02
C PHE A 87 -9.42 -10.47 6.43
N GLY A 88 -8.37 -10.60 5.60
CA GLY A 88 -7.03 -10.14 5.95
C GLY A 88 -6.94 -8.63 6.15
N TYR A 89 -7.57 -7.84 5.28
CA TYR A 89 -7.61 -6.38 5.44
C TYR A 89 -8.33 -5.96 6.73
N ALA A 90 -9.47 -6.60 7.03
CA ALA A 90 -10.26 -6.31 8.23
C ALA A 90 -9.52 -6.66 9.53
N PHE A 91 -8.73 -7.74 9.54
CA PHE A 91 -7.97 -8.11 10.73
C PHE A 91 -6.69 -7.26 10.91
N ALA A 92 -6.04 -6.86 9.81
CA ALA A 92 -4.80 -6.08 9.88
C ALA A 92 -5.03 -4.57 10.08
N TYR A 93 -6.09 -4.02 9.48
CA TYR A 93 -6.36 -2.57 9.43
C TYR A 93 -7.79 -2.20 9.83
N GLY A 94 -8.62 -3.16 10.28
CA GLY A 94 -9.96 -2.89 10.78
C GLY A 94 -9.96 -2.13 12.09
N ASP A 95 -11.03 -1.37 12.33
CA ASP A 95 -11.20 -0.56 13.53
C ASP A 95 -11.21 -1.44 14.78
N SER A 96 -10.49 -0.99 15.80
CA SER A 96 -10.06 -1.82 16.91
C SER A 96 -11.04 -1.70 18.09
N ALA A 97 -11.85 -2.74 18.33
CA ALA A 97 -12.55 -2.88 19.61
C ALA A 97 -11.63 -3.49 20.70
N ASN A 98 -10.58 -4.24 20.30
CA ASN A 98 -9.57 -4.86 21.18
C ASN A 98 -8.17 -4.81 20.52
N PRO A 99 -7.06 -4.73 21.29
CA PRO A 99 -5.69 -4.57 20.77
C PRO A 99 -5.12 -5.76 19.97
N PHE A 100 -5.87 -6.86 19.82
CA PHE A 100 -5.43 -8.06 19.12
C PHE A 100 -6.12 -8.28 17.77
N ILE A 101 -7.36 -7.81 17.59
CA ILE A 101 -8.18 -8.10 16.39
C ILE A 101 -9.03 -6.88 16.03
N GLY A 102 -8.89 -6.40 14.79
CA GLY A 102 -9.81 -5.46 14.15
C GLY A 102 -11.12 -6.15 13.75
N HIS A 103 -12.26 -5.49 13.95
CA HIS A 103 -13.60 -6.11 13.79
C HIS A 103 -14.50 -5.40 12.75
N SER A 104 -13.94 -4.49 11.96
CA SER A 104 -14.65 -3.72 10.93
C SER A 104 -13.87 -3.68 9.61
N ASN A 105 -14.50 -3.19 8.54
CA ASN A 105 -13.95 -3.11 7.18
C ASN A 105 -13.71 -4.45 6.46
N PHE A 106 -14.60 -5.43 6.68
CA PHE A 106 -14.61 -6.69 5.92
C PHE A 106 -14.88 -6.45 4.43
N ALA A 107 -14.14 -7.16 3.57
CA ALA A 107 -14.21 -7.01 2.12
C ALA A 107 -14.07 -5.56 1.62
N LEU A 108 -13.30 -4.73 2.35
CA LEU A 108 -13.13 -3.30 2.05
C LEU A 108 -14.45 -2.50 2.12
N SER A 109 -15.49 -3.03 2.76
CA SER A 109 -16.77 -2.36 2.95
C SER A 109 -16.60 -1.29 4.04
N GLY A 110 -16.61 -0.02 3.64
CA GLY A 110 -16.56 1.13 4.57
C GLY A 110 -15.21 1.82 4.71
N VAL A 111 -14.18 1.43 3.94
CA VAL A 111 -12.97 2.28 3.85
C VAL A 111 -13.39 3.58 3.16
N ALA A 112 -13.30 4.70 3.88
CA ALA A 112 -13.53 5.99 3.25
C ALA A 112 -12.48 6.16 2.15
N THR A 113 -12.92 6.44 0.92
CA THR A 113 -12.15 7.29 0.00
C THR A 113 -12.01 8.64 0.69
N GLN A 114 -11.14 8.71 1.70
CA GLN A 114 -10.65 9.99 2.16
C GLN A 114 -9.72 10.44 1.05
N ASP A 115 -10.17 11.47 0.34
CA ASP A 115 -9.50 12.06 -0.80
C ASP A 115 -7.99 12.16 -0.50
N TYR A 116 -7.23 11.32 -1.19
CA TYR A 116 -5.78 11.48 -1.34
C TYR A 116 -5.57 12.68 -2.25
#